data_AF-A0A522DUL3-F1
#
_entry.id   AF-A0A522DUL3-F1
#
_cell.length_a   1.000
_cell.length_b   1.000
_cell.length_c   1.000
_cell.angle_alpha   90.00
_cell.angle_beta   90.00
_cell.angle_gamma   90.00
#
_symmetry.space_group_name_H-M   'P 1'
#
loop_
_entity.id
_entity.type
_entity.pdbx_description
1 polymer ?
#
loop_
_entity_poly.entity_id
_entity_poly.type
_entity_poly.pdbx_seq_one_letter_code
_entity_poly.pdbx_strand_id
1 'polypeptide(L)'
;MSLRFQINARIFLSSVAMLILGGSVAVWQARGAVSKEIDSSLNLAAQLIKLNFPQSQQSAVDVSAWLPRFVSLEQTRHLKIQLKEPSGAVAKFTAEKKRAPNTDVPPQWFINLVSTQYPDVEQQLATADGRQITLIIQADPLDEITEVWQESCVFFISLLVMTLLTFLAVNLVF
;
A
#
# COMPACT_ATOMS: atom_id res chain seq x y z
N MET A 1 36.85 -35.74 1.00
CA MET A 1 35.52 -35.25 0.55
C MET A 1 35.35 -35.54 -0.93
N SER A 2 34.32 -36.31 -1.31
CA SER A 2 34.05 -36.68 -2.72
C SER A 2 33.86 -35.44 -3.61
N LEU A 3 34.32 -35.48 -4.86
CA LEU A 3 34.12 -34.41 -5.85
C LEU A 3 32.62 -34.04 -5.99
N ARG A 4 31.74 -35.05 -5.90
CA ARG A 4 30.28 -34.88 -5.92
C ARG A 4 29.77 -34.04 -4.75
N PHE A 5 30.32 -34.25 -3.56
CA PHE A 5 29.96 -33.47 -2.37
C PHE A 5 30.37 -31.99 -2.54
N GLN A 6 31.55 -31.73 -3.09
CA GLN A 6 32.03 -30.35 -3.30
C GLN A 6 31.19 -29.60 -4.34
N ILE A 7 30.77 -30.27 -5.41
CA ILE A 7 29.91 -29.70 -6.45
C ILE A 7 28.51 -29.39 -5.88
N ASN A 8 27.89 -30.37 -5.22
CA ASN A 8 26.56 -30.19 -4.62
C ASN A 8 26.53 -29.11 -3.54
N ALA A 9 27.59 -29.01 -2.73
CA ALA A 9 27.71 -27.95 -1.73
C ALA A 9 27.78 -26.55 -2.36
N ARG A 10 28.51 -26.37 -3.47
CA ARG A 10 28.60 -25.07 -4.17
C ARG A 10 27.28 -24.68 -4.82
N ILE A 11 26.60 -25.62 -5.47
CA ILE A 11 25.28 -25.39 -6.08
C ILE A 11 24.28 -25.01 -5.00
N PHE A 12 24.21 -25.78 -3.91
CA PHE A 12 23.33 -25.48 -2.78
C PHE A 12 23.60 -24.07 -2.22
N LEU A 13 24.87 -23.72 -1.99
CA LEU A 13 25.24 -22.39 -1.49
C LEU A 13 24.81 -21.28 -2.47
N SER A 14 24.99 -21.49 -3.78
CA SER A 14 24.57 -20.54 -4.81
C SER A 14 23.05 -20.37 -4.88
N SER A 15 22.29 -21.47 -4.76
CA SER A 15 20.83 -21.46 -4.71
C SER A 15 20.32 -20.70 -3.49
N VAL A 16 20.91 -20.94 -2.32
CA VAL A 16 20.58 -20.21 -1.09
C VAL A 16 20.88 -18.72 -1.25
N ALA A 17 22.03 -18.36 -1.82
CA ALA A 17 22.37 -16.96 -2.08
C ALA A 17 21.37 -16.29 -3.05
N MET A 18 20.95 -16.97 -4.10
CA MET A 18 19.93 -16.48 -5.03
C MET A 18 18.57 -16.27 -4.35
N LEU A 19 18.15 -17.18 -3.47
CA LEU A 19 16.89 -17.03 -2.73
C LEU A 19 16.93 -15.84 -1.77
N ILE A 20 18.06 -15.63 -1.07
CA ILE A 20 18.23 -14.47 -0.17
C ILE A 20 18.19 -13.16 -0.96
N LEU A 21 18.91 -13.10 -2.08
CA LEU A 21 18.93 -11.91 -2.95
C LEU A 21 17.55 -11.66 -3.57
N GLY A 22 16.91 -12.68 -4.12
CA GLY A 22 15.57 -12.60 -4.70
C GLY A 22 14.51 -12.18 -3.69
N GLY A 23 14.54 -12.74 -2.48
CA GLY A 23 13.65 -12.33 -1.38
C GLY A 23 13.88 -10.88 -0.96
N SER A 24 15.14 -10.44 -0.87
CA SER A 24 15.48 -9.06 -0.52
C SER A 24 14.98 -8.07 -1.58
N VAL A 25 15.17 -8.39 -2.87
CA VAL A 25 14.66 -7.58 -3.98
C VAL A 25 13.13 -7.55 -3.98
N ALA A 26 12.46 -8.67 -3.72
CA ALA A 26 11.00 -8.73 -3.63
C ALA A 26 10.46 -7.81 -2.53
N VAL A 27 11.05 -7.83 -1.33
CA VAL A 27 10.66 -6.93 -0.23
C VAL A 27 10.92 -5.46 -0.60
N TRP A 28 12.04 -5.17 -1.26
CA TRP A 28 12.36 -3.81 -1.69
C TRP A 28 11.37 -3.30 -2.75
N GLN A 29 11.03 -4.14 -3.73
CA GLN A 29 10.01 -3.84 -4.74
C GLN A 29 8.64 -3.64 -4.12
N ALA A 30 8.26 -4.50 -3.17
CA ALA A 30 7.01 -4.40 -2.43
C ALA A 30 6.87 -3.04 -1.73
N ARG A 31 7.92 -2.61 -1.01
CA ARG A 31 7.97 -1.30 -0.37
C ARG A 31 7.82 -0.15 -1.37
N GLY A 32 8.48 -0.24 -2.52
CA GLY A 32 8.37 0.76 -3.58
C GLY A 32 6.97 0.84 -4.18
N ALA A 33 6.33 -0.30 -4.42
CA ALA A 33 4.98 -0.39 -4.96
C ALA A 33 3.96 0.24 -4.02
N VAL A 34 3.96 -0.15 -2.74
CA VAL A 34 3.04 0.41 -1.73
C VAL A 34 3.24 1.92 -1.60
N SER A 35 4.49 2.41 -1.51
CA SER A 35 4.74 3.87 -1.44
C SER A 35 4.18 4.61 -2.64
N LYS A 36 4.42 4.09 -3.85
CA LYS A 36 3.98 4.73 -5.09
C LYS A 36 2.46 4.78 -5.20
N GLU A 37 1.77 3.71 -4.82
CA GLU A 37 0.31 3.65 -4.88
C GLU A 37 -0.32 4.63 -3.88
N ILE A 38 0.16 4.62 -2.63
CA ILE A 38 -0.30 5.57 -1.61
C ILE A 38 -0.06 7.02 -2.01
N ASP A 39 1.13 7.35 -2.53
CA ASP A 39 1.44 8.70 -3.02
C ASP A 39 0.53 9.09 -4.18
N SER A 40 0.19 8.15 -5.07
CA SER A 40 -0.74 8.37 -6.18
C SER A 40 -2.15 8.65 -5.67
N SER A 41 -2.67 7.85 -4.74
CA SER A 41 -4.01 8.04 -4.14
C SER A 41 -4.09 9.38 -3.38
N LEU A 42 -3.07 9.74 -2.61
CA LEU A 42 -3.01 11.02 -1.89
C LEU A 42 -2.97 12.21 -2.86
N ASN A 43 -2.13 12.14 -3.90
CA ASN A 43 -2.05 13.20 -4.90
C ASN A 43 -3.36 13.36 -5.68
N LEU A 44 -4.01 12.25 -6.05
CA LEU A 44 -5.29 12.27 -6.74
C LEU A 44 -6.39 12.87 -5.84
N ALA A 45 -6.47 12.44 -4.59
CA ALA A 45 -7.39 13.01 -3.60
C ALA A 45 -7.19 14.53 -3.45
N ALA A 46 -5.94 14.97 -3.32
CA ALA A 46 -5.60 16.40 -3.23
C ALA A 46 -5.99 17.17 -4.49
N GLN A 47 -5.79 16.61 -5.69
CA GLN A 47 -6.20 17.24 -6.94
C GLN A 47 -7.72 17.34 -7.08
N LEU A 48 -8.46 16.28 -6.73
CA LEU A 48 -9.92 16.28 -6.74
C LEU A 48 -10.49 17.33 -5.79
N ILE A 49 -9.89 17.50 -4.61
CA ILE A 49 -10.28 18.56 -3.67
C ILE A 49 -10.03 19.93 -4.28
N LYS A 50 -8.84 20.18 -4.85
CA LYS A 50 -8.51 21.46 -5.50
C LYS A 50 -9.44 21.79 -6.67
N LEU A 51 -9.88 20.79 -7.44
CA LEU A 51 -10.82 20.97 -8.54
C LEU A 51 -12.23 21.34 -8.08
N ASN A 52 -12.69 20.77 -6.97
CA ASN A 52 -14.03 21.03 -6.43
C ASN A 52 -14.07 22.29 -5.55
N PHE A 53 -12.95 22.69 -4.94
CA PHE A 53 -12.84 23.88 -4.11
C PHE A 53 -11.73 24.81 -4.64
N PRO A 54 -11.93 25.46 -5.80
CA PRO A 54 -10.97 26.41 -6.32
C PRO A 54 -10.80 27.55 -5.32
N GLN A 55 -9.56 27.82 -4.93
CA GLN A 55 -9.16 28.85 -3.95
C GLN A 55 -9.64 30.28 -4.30
N SER A 56 -10.18 30.49 -5.50
CA SER A 56 -10.44 31.79 -6.10
C SER A 56 -11.90 32.16 -6.32
N GLN A 57 -12.93 31.38 -5.94
CA GLN A 57 -14.31 31.75 -6.27
C GLN A 57 -15.38 31.38 -5.23
N GLN A 58 -16.29 32.35 -5.03
CA GLN A 58 -17.50 32.40 -4.21
C GLN A 58 -18.58 31.36 -4.54
N SER A 59 -18.20 30.19 -5.03
CA SER A 59 -19.12 29.08 -5.23
C SER A 59 -19.15 28.25 -3.95
N ALA A 60 -20.18 28.51 -3.16
CA ALA A 60 -20.60 27.76 -2.00
C ALA A 60 -20.83 26.26 -2.34
N VAL A 61 -19.77 25.45 -2.39
CA VAL A 61 -19.91 24.01 -2.57
C VAL A 61 -20.44 23.42 -1.27
N ASP A 62 -21.57 22.72 -1.38
CA ASP A 62 -22.16 21.98 -0.28
C ASP A 62 -21.29 20.77 0.05
N VAL A 63 -20.43 20.96 1.06
CA VAL A 63 -19.53 19.94 1.58
C VAL A 63 -20.31 18.71 2.04
N SER A 64 -21.53 18.88 2.56
CA SER A 64 -22.35 17.77 3.05
C SER A 64 -22.87 16.88 1.91
N ALA A 65 -23.10 17.44 0.72
CA ALA A 65 -23.48 16.70 -0.47
C ALA A 65 -22.29 16.12 -1.24
N TRP A 66 -21.14 16.80 -1.22
CA TRP A 66 -19.92 16.37 -1.91
C TRP A 66 -19.16 15.27 -1.16
N LEU A 67 -19.02 15.40 0.17
CA LEU A 67 -18.16 14.53 0.98
C LEU A 67 -18.57 13.04 0.91
N PRO A 68 -19.86 12.67 0.97
CA PRO A 68 -20.27 11.27 0.78
C PRO A 68 -19.90 10.72 -0.61
N ARG A 69 -19.97 11.55 -1.65
CA ARG A 69 -19.57 11.16 -3.02
C ARG A 69 -18.06 11.00 -3.12
N PHE A 70 -17.30 11.90 -2.51
CA PHE A 70 -15.84 11.84 -2.47
C PHE A 70 -15.33 10.60 -1.73
N VAL A 71 -15.93 10.26 -0.58
CA VAL A 71 -15.61 9.06 0.21
C VAL A 71 -16.05 7.77 -0.49
N SER A 72 -16.99 7.84 -1.44
CA SER A 72 -17.42 6.69 -2.24
C SER A 72 -16.51 6.36 -3.43
N LEU A 73 -15.54 7.23 -3.77
CA LEU A 73 -14.61 6.99 -4.87
C LEU A 73 -13.69 5.81 -4.55
N GLU A 74 -13.42 4.94 -5.52
CA GLU A 74 -12.57 3.76 -5.28
C GLU A 74 -11.17 4.15 -4.80
N GLN A 75 -10.63 5.23 -5.37
CA GLN A 75 -9.31 5.76 -5.05
C GLN A 75 -9.22 6.42 -3.65
N THR A 76 -10.36 6.66 -2.98
CA THR A 76 -10.41 7.14 -1.59
C THR A 76 -10.74 6.04 -0.58
N ARG A 77 -11.00 4.80 -1.04
CA ARG A 77 -11.25 3.63 -0.16
C ARG A 77 -10.07 3.29 0.75
N HIS A 78 -8.86 3.66 0.34
CA HIS A 78 -7.61 3.45 1.08
C HIS A 78 -7.23 4.67 1.93
N LEU A 79 -8.11 5.69 1.99
CA LEU A 79 -7.89 6.93 2.74
C LEU A 79 -8.90 7.05 3.88
N LYS A 80 -8.39 7.37 5.07
CA LYS A 80 -9.20 7.81 6.21
C LYS A 80 -9.37 9.31 6.11
N ILE A 81 -10.60 9.74 5.88
CA ILE A 81 -10.95 11.15 5.76
C ILE A 81 -11.64 11.59 7.05
N GLN A 82 -11.05 12.58 7.72
CA GLN A 82 -11.61 13.18 8.92
C GLN A 82 -11.93 14.64 8.66
N LEU A 83 -13.11 15.08 9.07
CA LEU A 83 -13.50 16.48 9.00
C LEU A 83 -13.43 17.09 10.39
N LYS A 84 -12.59 18.11 10.55
CA LYS A 84 -12.47 18.89 11.77
C LYS A 84 -13.17 20.23 11.58
N GLU A 85 -14.24 20.43 12.33
CA GLU A 85 -14.97 21.69 12.40
C GLU A 85 -14.22 22.73 13.26
N PRO A 86 -14.48 24.03 13.04
CA PRO A 86 -13.88 25.10 13.85
C PRO A 86 -14.35 25.07 15.32
N SER A 87 -15.45 24.36 15.60
CA SER A 87 -15.94 24.04 16.95
C SER A 87 -15.07 23.00 17.70
N GLY A 88 -14.11 22.38 17.01
CA GLY A 88 -13.33 21.25 17.52
C GLY A 88 -14.02 19.90 17.36
N ALA A 89 -15.26 19.85 16.85
CA ALA A 89 -15.95 18.60 16.54
C ALA A 89 -15.27 17.90 15.35
N VAL A 90 -14.91 16.63 15.53
CA VAL A 90 -14.33 15.79 14.47
C VAL A 90 -15.39 14.81 13.99
N ALA A 91 -15.94 15.05 12.80
CA ALA A 91 -16.80 14.11 12.12
C ALA A 91 -15.92 13.15 11.31
N LYS A 92 -15.87 11.88 11.73
CA LYS A 92 -15.13 10.83 11.02
C LYS A 92 -15.98 10.30 9.88
N PHE A 93 -15.52 10.51 8.65
CA PHE A 93 -16.13 9.93 7.45
C PHE A 93 -15.21 8.85 6.93
N THR A 94 -15.27 7.68 7.55
CA THR A 94 -14.65 6.48 7.00
C THR A 94 -15.69 5.79 6.13
N ALA A 95 -15.38 5.52 4.86
CA ALA A 95 -16.18 4.58 4.09
C ALA A 95 -16.23 3.28 4.89
N GLU A 96 -17.40 2.85 5.36
CA GLU A 96 -17.53 1.57 6.07
C GLU A 96 -17.03 0.46 5.15
N LYS A 97 -15.76 0.10 5.31
CA LYS A 97 -15.21 -1.05 4.63
C LYS A 97 -15.80 -2.26 5.34
N LYS A 98 -16.67 -2.99 4.65
CA LYS A 98 -16.87 -4.42 4.90
C LYS A 98 -15.46 -5.02 4.81
N ARG A 99 -14.75 -5.11 5.93
CA ARG A 99 -13.51 -5.87 6.03
C ARG A 99 -13.87 -7.26 5.52
N ALA A 100 -13.25 -7.66 4.41
CA ALA A 100 -13.20 -9.08 4.08
C ALA A 100 -12.65 -9.79 5.33
N PRO A 101 -13.20 -10.97 5.68
CA PRO A 101 -12.81 -11.66 6.90
C PRO A 101 -11.28 -11.76 7.00
N ASN A 102 -10.75 -11.62 8.21
CA ASN A 102 -9.33 -11.47 8.61
C ASN A 102 -8.33 -12.53 8.10
N THR A 103 -8.66 -13.34 7.09
CA THR A 103 -7.86 -14.44 6.59
C THR A 103 -6.71 -14.05 5.67
N ASP A 104 -6.72 -12.85 5.07
CA ASP A 104 -5.70 -12.44 4.10
C ASP A 104 -4.67 -11.44 4.63
N VAL A 105 -4.64 -11.16 5.94
CA VAL A 105 -3.71 -10.16 6.49
C VAL A 105 -2.27 -10.69 6.42
N PRO A 106 -1.33 -9.92 5.84
CA PRO A 106 0.07 -10.30 5.77
C PRO A 106 0.70 -10.47 7.16
N PRO A 107 1.76 -11.27 7.28
CA PRO A 107 2.43 -11.48 8.55
C PRO A 107 3.11 -10.18 9.03
N GLN A 108 3.15 -9.99 10.35
CA GLN A 108 3.61 -8.74 10.95
C GLN A 108 5.04 -8.34 10.56
N TRP A 109 5.93 -9.32 10.34
CA TRP A 109 7.31 -9.04 9.91
C TRP A 109 7.34 -8.38 8.52
N PHE A 110 6.44 -8.77 7.62
CA PHE A 110 6.35 -8.22 6.27
C PHE A 110 5.77 -6.81 6.31
N ILE A 111 4.70 -6.63 7.11
CA ILE A 111 4.12 -5.31 7.38
C ILE A 111 5.21 -4.36 7.87
N ASN A 112 6.02 -4.77 8.84
CA ASN A 112 7.07 -3.90 9.39
C ASN A 112 8.20 -3.56 8.38
N LEU A 113 8.48 -4.44 7.42
CA LEU A 113 9.51 -4.21 6.40
C LEU A 113 9.03 -3.30 5.27
N VAL A 114 7.75 -3.42 4.90
CA VAL A 114 7.13 -2.69 3.79
C VAL A 114 6.55 -1.36 4.24
N SER A 115 6.07 -1.28 5.49
CA SER A 115 5.44 -0.07 6.03
C SER A 115 6.43 1.09 6.08
N THR A 116 6.08 2.18 5.42
CA THR A 116 6.71 3.49 5.59
C THR A 116 5.78 4.43 6.36
N GLN A 117 6.36 5.41 7.05
CA GLN A 117 5.57 6.47 7.67
C GLN A 117 5.05 7.39 6.57
N TYR A 118 3.73 7.48 6.43
CA TYR A 118 3.09 8.38 5.49
C TYR A 118 2.65 9.65 6.25
N PRO A 119 2.94 10.85 5.72
CA PRO A 119 2.49 12.09 6.33
C PRO A 119 0.97 12.26 6.15
N ASP A 120 0.33 12.82 7.18
CA ASP A 120 -1.07 13.23 7.10
C ASP A 120 -1.19 14.48 6.22
N VAL A 121 -2.19 14.50 5.32
CA VAL A 121 -2.46 15.66 4.46
C VAL A 121 -3.62 16.45 5.05
N GLU A 122 -3.34 17.67 5.51
CA GLU A 122 -4.36 18.61 5.99
C GLU A 122 -4.70 19.64 4.91
N GLN A 123 -5.99 19.83 4.63
CA GLN A 123 -6.48 20.87 3.72
C GLN A 123 -7.58 21.70 4.38
N GLN A 124 -7.46 23.02 4.31
CA GLN A 124 -8.48 23.95 4.79
C GLN A 124 -9.47 24.26 3.67
N LEU A 125 -10.76 24.08 3.96
CA LEU A 125 -11.86 24.35 3.04
C LEU A 125 -12.77 25.42 3.62
N ALA A 126 -13.28 26.31 2.77
CA ALA A 126 -14.34 27.24 3.13
C ALA A 126 -15.69 26.64 2.72
N THR A 127 -16.60 26.46 3.66
CA THR A 127 -17.99 26.02 3.41
C THR A 127 -18.80 27.16 2.81
N ALA A 128 -19.88 26.80 2.10
CA ALA A 128 -20.96 27.68 1.67
C ALA A 128 -21.38 28.75 2.70
N ASP A 129 -21.43 28.37 3.97
CA ASP A 129 -21.82 29.24 5.10
C ASP A 129 -20.67 30.16 5.61
N GLY A 130 -19.54 30.23 4.91
CA GLY A 130 -18.36 31.01 5.30
C GLY A 130 -17.54 30.41 6.44
N ARG A 131 -17.88 29.19 6.90
CA ARG A 131 -17.13 28.47 7.94
C ARG A 131 -15.87 27.84 7.34
N GLN A 132 -14.75 27.92 8.07
CA GLN A 132 -13.54 27.18 7.70
C GLN A 132 -13.56 25.81 8.37
N ILE A 133 -13.45 24.76 7.57
CA ILE A 133 -13.35 23.37 8.01
C ILE A 133 -11.99 22.82 7.59
N THR A 134 -11.39 21.95 8.40
CA THR A 134 -10.12 21.29 8.06
C THR A 134 -10.40 19.84 7.70
N LEU A 135 -10.05 19.45 6.49
CA LEU A 135 -10.08 18.08 6.00
C LEU A 135 -8.72 17.43 6.26
N ILE A 136 -8.69 16.36 7.04
CA ILE A 136 -7.49 15.57 7.32
C ILE A 136 -7.63 14.27 6.54
N ILE A 137 -6.67 13.99 5.66
CA ILE A 137 -6.62 12.80 4.82
C ILE A 137 -5.42 11.99 5.28
N GLN A 138 -5.68 10.78 5.78
CA GLN A 138 -4.65 9.85 6.23
C GLN A 138 -4.68 8.61 5.34
N ALA A 139 -3.51 8.12 4.95
CA ALA A 139 -3.41 6.86 4.21
C ALA A 139 -3.60 5.66 5.15
N ASP A 140 -4.31 4.63 4.69
CA ASP A 140 -4.33 3.30 5.32
C ASP A 140 -3.63 2.29 4.40
N PRO A 141 -2.33 2.01 4.60
CA PRO A 141 -1.55 1.21 3.67
C PRO A 141 -1.82 -0.30 3.77
N LEU A 142 -2.63 -0.75 4.73
CA LEU A 142 -2.75 -2.17 5.04
C LEU A 142 -3.30 -3.00 3.87
N ASP A 143 -4.23 -2.43 3.11
CA ASP A 143 -4.80 -3.11 1.95
C ASP A 143 -3.77 -3.27 0.81
N GLU A 144 -3.02 -2.20 0.53
CA GLU A 144 -1.92 -2.23 -0.45
C GLU A 144 -0.82 -3.21 -0.06
N ILE A 145 -0.47 -3.26 1.23
CA ILE A 145 0.49 -4.24 1.75
C ILE A 145 -0.05 -5.66 1.59
N THR A 146 -1.37 -5.86 1.70
CA THR A 146 -2.01 -7.17 1.53
C THR A 146 -1.95 -7.64 0.09
N GLU A 147 -2.25 -6.77 -0.87
CA GLU A 147 -2.15 -7.07 -2.30
C GLU A 147 -0.71 -7.40 -2.70
N VAL A 148 0.23 -6.53 -2.33
CA VAL A 148 1.65 -6.72 -2.64
C VAL A 148 2.24 -7.96 -1.95
N TRP A 149 1.71 -8.36 -0.78
CA TRP A 149 2.09 -9.62 -0.14
C TRP A 149 1.70 -10.83 -0.98
N GLN A 150 0.49 -10.85 -1.54
CA GLN A 150 0.03 -11.94 -2.41
C GLN A 150 0.89 -12.03 -3.67
N GLU A 151 1.19 -10.90 -4.32
CA GLU A 151 2.10 -10.86 -5.47
C GLU A 151 3.51 -11.35 -5.11
N SER A 152 4.04 -10.90 -3.97
CA SER A 152 5.35 -11.34 -3.46
C SER A 152 5.40 -12.84 -3.20
N CYS A 153 4.32 -13.42 -2.67
CA CYS A 153 4.23 -14.87 -2.45
C CYS A 153 4.27 -15.64 -3.78
N VAL A 154 3.50 -15.21 -4.79
CA VAL A 154 3.49 -15.85 -6.11
C VAL A 154 4.87 -15.79 -6.77
N PHE A 155 5.53 -14.64 -6.70
CA PHE A 155 6.89 -14.47 -7.21
C PHE A 155 7.89 -15.39 -6.48
N PHE A 156 7.85 -15.41 -5.15
CA PHE A 156 8.78 -16.22 -4.35
C PHE A 156 8.58 -17.73 -4.56
N ILE A 157 7.33 -18.19 -4.66
CA ILE A 157 7.02 -19.59 -4.99
C ILE A 157 7.58 -19.94 -6.38
N SER A 158 7.41 -19.05 -7.37
CA SER A 158 7.94 -19.25 -8.71
C SER A 158 9.47 -19.34 -8.72
N LEU A 159 10.14 -18.47 -7.97
CA LEU A 159 11.59 -18.49 -7.79
C LEU A 159 12.07 -19.79 -7.13
N LEU A 160 11.35 -20.25 -6.09
CA LEU A 160 11.66 -21.48 -5.37
C LEU A 160 11.51 -22.70 -6.28
N VAL A 161 10.41 -22.79 -7.03
CA VAL A 161 10.18 -23.88 -8.01
C VAL A 161 11.27 -23.89 -9.08
N MET A 162 11.62 -22.73 -9.64
CA MET A 162 12.68 -22.63 -10.65
C MET A 162 14.04 -23.06 -10.10
N THR A 163 14.36 -22.64 -8.88
CA THR A 163 15.60 -23.02 -8.19
C THR A 163 15.63 -24.53 -7.91
N LEU A 164 14.51 -25.11 -7.48
CA LEU A 164 14.38 -26.55 -7.24
C LEU A 164 14.53 -27.37 -8.53
N LEU A 165 13.88 -26.96 -9.61
CA LEU A 165 14.00 -27.62 -10.91
C LEU A 165 15.44 -27.58 -11.43
N THR A 166 16.11 -26.44 -11.28
CA THR A 166 17.53 -26.29 -11.63
C THR A 166 18.40 -27.21 -10.79
N PHE A 167 18.17 -27.27 -9.48
CA PHE A 167 18.89 -28.15 -8.57
C PHE A 167 18.70 -29.64 -8.93
N LEU A 168 17.46 -30.05 -9.23
CA LEU A 168 17.15 -31.43 -9.65
C LEU A 168 17.78 -31.77 -11.00
N ALA A 169 17.71 -30.87 -11.98
CA ALA A 169 18.31 -31.07 -13.29
C ALA A 169 19.82 -31.30 -13.17
N VAL A 170 20.51 -30.51 -12.35
CA VAL A 170 21.94 -30.69 -12.11
C VAL A 170 22.23 -32.02 -11.41
N ASN A 171 21.46 -32.40 -10.38
CA ASN A 171 21.66 -33.68 -9.68
C ASN A 171 21.30 -34.92 -10.52
N LEU A 172 20.45 -34.80 -11.55
CA LEU A 172 20.14 -35.90 -12.46
C LEU A 172 21.22 -36.11 -13.52
N VAL A 173 21.95 -35.06 -13.89
CA VAL A 173 23.00 -35.09 -14.92
C VAL A 173 24.35 -35.57 -14.36
N PHE A 174 24.62 -35.41 -13.06
CA PHE A 174 25.91 -35.72 -12.40
C PHE A 174 25.82 -36.86 -11.37
#